data_AF-A0A822HN09-F1
#
_entry.id   AF-A0A822HN09-F1
#
_cell.length_a   1.000
_cell.length_b   1.000
_cell.length_c   1.000
_cell.angle_alpha   90.00
_cell.angle_beta   90.00
_cell.angle_gamma   90.00
#
_symmetry.space_group_name_H-M   'P 1'
#
loop_
_entity.id
_entity.type
_entity.pdbx_description
1 polymer ?
#
loop_
_entity_poly.entity_id
_entity_poly.type
_entity_poly.pdbx_seq_one_letter_code
_entity_poly.pdbx_strand_id
1 'polypeptide(L)'
;VPIVWQDVWDEKVQLPPDTIIQVWKDTSDSSAFDGWASYLNQAVNEGYNVILSSPWYINYISYGKYNTDTSVMNLEFFKYYEIEPLRQFTGSEEAKKRILGGEACLWA
;
A
#
# COMPACT_ATOMS: atom_id res chain seq x y z
N VAL A 1 -11.26 15.58 7.68
CA VAL A 1 -9.89 15.31 7.21
C VAL A 1 -9.97 14.86 5.76
N PRO A 2 -9.27 15.51 4.81
CA PRO A 2 -9.24 15.06 3.43
C PRO A 2 -8.38 13.80 3.27
N ILE A 3 -8.81 12.90 2.37
CA ILE A 3 -8.04 11.74 1.91
C ILE A 3 -7.71 12.01 0.44
N VAL A 4 -6.44 11.85 0.06
CA VAL A 4 -5.97 12.07 -1.31
C VAL A 4 -5.12 10.90 -1.78
N TRP A 5 -5.18 10.60 -3.08
CA TRP A 5 -4.20 9.71 -3.69
C TRP A 5 -2.79 10.31 -3.60
N GLN A 6 -1.79 9.43 -3.52
CA GLN A 6 -0.39 9.83 -3.34
C GLN A 6 0.12 10.85 -4.37
N ASP A 7 -0.46 10.94 -5.56
CA ASP A 7 -0.03 11.85 -6.63
C ASP A 7 0.02 13.31 -6.17
N VAL A 8 -0.92 13.74 -5.34
CA VAL A 8 -0.95 15.11 -4.81
C VAL A 8 0.27 15.39 -3.92
N TRP A 9 0.70 14.38 -3.17
CA TRP A 9 1.89 14.44 -2.33
C TRP A 9 3.19 14.26 -3.13
N ASP A 10 3.21 13.37 -4.13
CA ASP A 10 4.33 13.16 -5.04
C ASP A 10 4.71 14.47 -5.76
N GLU A 11 3.69 15.22 -6.24
CA GLU A 11 3.84 16.52 -6.90
C GLU A 11 4.12 17.69 -5.94
N LYS A 12 4.35 17.41 -4.65
CA LYS A 12 4.69 18.40 -3.61
C LYS A 12 3.69 19.55 -3.49
N VAL A 13 2.40 19.27 -3.73
CA VAL A 13 1.33 20.23 -3.49
C VAL A 13 1.26 20.57 -2.00
N GLN A 14 0.97 21.82 -1.67
CA GLN A 14 0.81 22.23 -0.28
C GLN A 14 -0.46 21.62 0.31
N LEU A 15 -0.29 20.68 1.25
CA LEU A 15 -1.36 19.95 1.89
C LEU A 15 -1.63 20.46 3.32
N PRO A 16 -2.89 20.47 3.78
CA PRO A 16 -3.19 20.62 5.20
C PRO A 16 -2.46 19.56 6.03
N PRO A 17 -1.95 19.88 7.24
CA PRO A 17 -1.16 18.95 8.06
C PRO A 17 -1.85 17.62 8.38
N ASP A 18 -3.18 17.64 8.51
CA ASP A 18 -3.94 16.45 8.89
C ASP A 18 -4.31 15.55 7.71
N THR A 19 -3.93 15.92 6.48
CA THR A 19 -4.28 15.16 5.26
C THR A 19 -3.80 13.71 5.35
N ILE A 20 -4.66 12.79 4.91
CA ILE A 20 -4.34 11.36 4.81
C ILE A 20 -3.93 11.05 3.38
N ILE A 21 -2.75 10.45 3.21
CA ILE A 21 -2.21 10.03 1.94
C ILE A 21 -2.56 8.56 1.70
N GLN A 22 -3.20 8.26 0.57
CA GLN A 22 -3.49 6.90 0.15
C GLN A 22 -2.43 6.42 -0.86
N VAL A 23 -1.58 5.50 -0.41
CA VAL A 23 -0.45 4.94 -1.18
C VAL A 23 -0.95 3.82 -2.08
N TRP A 24 -0.84 4.01 -3.40
CA TRP A 24 -1.35 3.09 -4.41
C TRP A 24 -0.32 2.64 -5.44
N LYS A 25 0.78 3.36 -5.63
CA LYS A 25 1.83 3.01 -6.60
C LYS A 25 2.74 1.93 -6.03
N ASP A 26 3.13 0.99 -6.88
CA ASP A 26 4.15 -0.01 -6.60
C ASP A 26 4.88 -0.44 -7.88
N THR A 27 6.09 -0.99 -7.69
CA THR A 27 6.88 -1.59 -8.77
C THR A 27 6.15 -2.67 -9.57
N SER A 28 5.15 -3.34 -8.99
CA SER A 28 4.31 -4.33 -9.69
C SER A 28 3.40 -3.71 -10.77
N ASP A 29 3.06 -2.41 -10.66
CA ASP A 29 2.28 -1.68 -11.67
C ASP A 29 3.16 -1.07 -12.77
N SER A 30 4.33 -0.55 -12.39
CA SER A 30 5.24 0.11 -13.32
C SER A 30 6.66 0.10 -12.78
N SER A 31 7.64 -0.21 -13.64
CA SER A 31 9.06 -0.11 -13.30
C SER A 31 9.56 1.32 -13.08
N ALA A 32 8.71 2.33 -13.34
CA ALA A 32 9.01 3.73 -13.05
C ALA A 32 8.69 4.13 -11.59
N PHE A 33 7.96 3.29 -10.85
CA PHE A 33 7.60 3.54 -9.46
C PHE A 33 8.58 2.86 -8.50
N ASP A 34 8.67 3.40 -7.29
CA ASP A 34 9.30 2.70 -6.16
C ASP A 34 8.31 1.69 -5.55
N GLY A 35 8.83 0.83 -4.66
CA GLY A 35 7.97 -0.12 -3.93
C GLY A 35 7.06 0.60 -2.93
N TRP A 36 5.84 0.08 -2.72
CA TRP A 36 4.85 0.68 -1.80
C TRP A 36 5.41 0.94 -0.39
N ALA A 37 6.30 0.08 0.09
CA ALA A 37 6.92 0.22 1.41
C ALA A 37 7.83 1.47 1.50
N SER A 38 8.45 1.87 0.40
CA SER A 38 9.27 3.09 0.31
C SER A 38 8.38 4.33 0.49
N TYR A 39 7.29 4.42 -0.29
CA TYR A 39 6.34 5.53 -0.20
C TYR A 39 5.69 5.62 1.18
N LEU A 40 5.26 4.49 1.75
CA LEU A 40 4.69 4.43 3.08
C LEU A 40 5.67 4.96 4.14
N ASN A 41 6.92 4.50 4.13
CA ASN A 41 7.95 5.00 5.03
C ASN A 41 8.17 6.50 4.88
N GLN A 42 8.30 6.98 3.64
CA GLN A 42 8.58 8.38 3.36
C GLN A 42 7.45 9.29 3.82
N ALA A 43 6.20 9.01 3.43
CA ALA A 43 5.05 9.82 3.81
C ALA A 43 4.86 9.90 5.34
N VAL A 44 5.03 8.77 6.04
CA VAL A 44 4.95 8.71 7.51
C VAL A 44 6.08 9.51 8.16
N ASN A 45 7.32 9.39 7.67
CA ASN A 45 8.47 10.12 8.21
C ASN A 45 8.42 11.63 7.91
N GLU A 46 7.72 12.04 6.84
CA GLU A 46 7.38 13.44 6.56
C GLU A 46 6.22 13.96 7.45
N GLY A 47 5.59 13.09 8.24
CA GLY A 47 4.61 13.43 9.27
C GLY A 47 3.16 13.22 8.88
N TYR A 48 2.87 12.72 7.68
CA TYR A 48 1.51 12.48 7.20
C TYR A 48 0.89 11.19 7.75
N ASN A 49 -0.43 11.17 7.82
CA ASN A 49 -1.20 9.95 8.02
C ASN A 49 -1.31 9.18 6.71
N VAL A 50 -1.26 7.85 6.76
CA VAL A 50 -1.22 6.99 5.57
C VAL A 50 -2.26 5.88 5.64
N ILE A 51 -2.90 5.64 4.50
CA ILE A 51 -3.67 4.42 4.18
C ILE A 51 -2.94 3.70 3.05
N LEU A 52 -2.75 2.39 3.17
CA LEU A 52 -2.12 1.56 2.14
C LEU A 52 -3.19 0.87 1.28
N SER A 53 -3.10 0.97 -0.04
CA SER A 53 -3.97 0.21 -0.96
C SER A 53 -3.21 -0.53 -2.06
N SER A 54 -1.99 -0.10 -2.36
CA SER A 54 -1.19 -0.62 -3.47
C SER A 54 -1.15 -2.16 -3.60
N PRO A 55 -0.84 -2.94 -2.56
CA PRO A 55 -0.78 -4.40 -2.70
C PRO A 55 -2.16 -5.08 -2.79
N TRP A 56 -3.27 -4.36 -2.67
CA TRP A 56 -4.64 -4.90 -2.59
C TRP A 56 -5.55 -4.44 -3.74
N TYR A 57 -4.98 -4.28 -4.94
CA TYR A 57 -5.76 -4.12 -6.18
C TYR A 57 -6.35 -5.48 -6.58
N ILE A 58 -7.61 -5.72 -6.20
CA ILE A 58 -8.34 -6.97 -6.44
C ILE A 58 -9.01 -7.00 -7.81
N ASN A 59 -8.99 -5.89 -8.56
CA ASN A 59 -9.30 -5.86 -9.99
C ASN A 59 -8.19 -6.53 -10.84
N TYR A 60 -6.96 -6.62 -10.34
CA TYR A 60 -5.89 -7.36 -11.01
C TYR A 60 -6.03 -8.85 -10.76
N ILE A 61 -6.82 -9.50 -11.62
CA ILE A 61 -7.04 -10.94 -11.58
C ILE A 61 -5.83 -11.68 -12.15
N SER A 62 -5.41 -12.74 -11.48
CA SER A 62 -4.51 -13.75 -12.04
C SER A 62 -5.06 -15.15 -11.75
N TYR A 63 -4.61 -16.14 -12.52
CA TYR A 63 -5.12 -17.49 -12.41
C TYR A 63 -4.39 -18.22 -11.29
N GLY A 64 -5.05 -18.40 -10.14
CA GLY A 64 -4.56 -19.25 -9.06
C GLY A 64 -4.45 -20.71 -9.52
N LYS A 65 -3.32 -21.37 -9.26
CA LYS A 65 -3.16 -22.81 -9.55
C LYS A 65 -3.57 -23.61 -8.34
N TYR A 66 -4.70 -24.32 -8.43
CA TYR A 66 -5.03 -25.37 -7.47
C TYR A 66 -4.10 -26.57 -7.74
N ASN A 67 -2.99 -26.70 -7.00
CA ASN A 67 -2.16 -27.91 -7.08
C ASN A 67 -2.66 -28.92 -6.02
N THR A 68 -2.84 -30.17 -6.43
CA THR A 68 -3.40 -31.22 -5.57
C THR A 68 -2.35 -31.91 -4.69
N ASP A 69 -1.05 -31.61 -4.89
CA ASP A 69 0.07 -32.19 -4.13
C ASP A 69 0.57 -31.32 -2.97
N THR A 70 0.17 -30.04 -2.88
CA THR A 70 0.50 -29.11 -1.78
C THR A 70 -0.62 -28.06 -1.64
N SER A 71 -1.86 -28.55 -1.63
CA SER A 71 -3.11 -27.82 -1.82
C SER A 71 -3.38 -26.74 -0.76
N VAL A 72 -2.73 -25.58 -0.91
CA VAL A 72 -3.22 -24.24 -0.48
C VAL A 72 -2.34 -23.11 -1.02
N MET A 73 -1.04 -23.32 -1.26
CA MET A 73 -0.06 -22.21 -1.36
C MET A 73 -0.11 -21.33 -2.62
N ASN A 74 -0.95 -21.63 -3.62
CA ASN A 74 -0.98 -20.91 -4.91
C ASN A 74 -2.34 -20.28 -5.22
N LEU A 75 -3.15 -19.98 -4.20
CA LEU A 75 -4.38 -19.19 -4.38
C LEU A 75 -4.05 -17.69 -4.37
N GLU A 76 -4.66 -16.95 -5.30
CA GLU A 76 -4.59 -15.48 -5.41
C GLU A 76 -4.93 -14.73 -4.13
N PHE A 77 -5.65 -15.35 -3.20
CA PHE A 77 -5.91 -14.76 -1.90
C PHE A 77 -4.64 -14.64 -1.05
N PHE A 78 -3.71 -15.60 -1.12
CA PHE A 78 -2.52 -15.63 -0.27
C PHE A 78 -1.56 -14.48 -0.56
N LYS A 79 -1.42 -14.05 -1.83
CA LYS A 79 -0.60 -12.86 -2.16
C LYS A 79 -1.07 -11.60 -1.42
N TYR A 80 -2.37 -11.47 -1.17
CA TYR A 80 -2.95 -10.35 -0.43
C TYR A 80 -2.82 -10.53 1.09
N TYR A 81 -2.98 -11.76 1.57
CA TYR A 81 -2.95 -12.11 2.99
C TYR A 81 -1.53 -12.07 3.60
N GLU A 82 -0.51 -12.38 2.81
CA GLU A 82 0.89 -12.38 3.26
C GLU A 82 1.50 -10.97 3.39
N ILE A 83 0.78 -9.94 2.95
CA ILE A 83 1.19 -8.55 3.08
C ILE A 83 1.23 -8.18 4.56
N GLU A 84 2.43 -7.83 5.04
CA GLU A 84 2.67 -7.24 6.35
C GLU A 84 3.17 -5.80 6.15
N PRO A 85 2.27 -4.78 6.20
CA PRO A 85 2.62 -3.39 5.92
C PRO A 85 3.73 -2.84 6.81
N LEU A 86 3.89 -3.38 8.03
CA LEU A 86 4.84 -2.90 9.01
C LEU A 86 6.19 -3.61 8.93
N ARG A 87 6.35 -4.65 8.11
CA ARG A 87 7.55 -5.49 8.06
C ARG A 87 8.81 -4.71 7.68
N GLN A 88 8.65 -3.77 6.76
CA GLN A 88 9.71 -2.95 6.18
C GLN A 88 9.66 -1.50 6.68
N PHE A 89 8.83 -1.21 7.68
CA PHE A 89 8.75 0.11 8.27
C PHE A 89 9.95 0.38 9.17
N THR A 90 10.64 1.51 8.99
CA THR A 90 11.89 1.85 9.70
C THR A 90 11.78 3.10 10.59
N GLY A 91 10.58 3.67 10.74
CA GLY A 91 10.32 4.82 11.63
C GLY A 91 10.10 4.45 13.10
N SER A 92 9.88 5.47 13.96
CA SER A 92 9.61 5.27 15.39
C SER A 92 8.22 4.69 15.65
N GLU A 93 7.96 4.21 16.88
CA GLU A 93 6.63 3.73 17.28
C GLU A 93 5.56 4.84 17.24
N GLU A 94 5.93 6.11 17.45
CA GLU A 94 5.04 7.25 17.27
C GLU A 94 4.74 7.53 15.80
N ALA A 95 5.73 7.37 14.92
CA ALA A 95 5.56 7.52 13.49
C ALA A 95 4.65 6.40 12.96
N LYS A 96 4.85 5.16 13.45
CA LYS A 96 4.03 3.98 13.11
C LYS A 96 2.53 4.18 13.34
N LYS A 97 2.14 4.96 14.35
CA LYS A 97 0.72 5.31 14.63
C LYS A 97 0.04 6.11 13.52
N ARG A 98 0.80 6.66 12.57
CA ARG A 98 0.28 7.38 11.39
C ARG A 98 -0.17 6.44 10.27
N ILE A 99 0.17 5.16 10.37
CA ILE A 99 -0.32 4.13 9.45
C ILE A 99 -1.70 3.72 9.96
N LEU A 100 -2.75 4.22 9.31
CA LEU A 100 -4.13 4.09 9.80
C LEU A 100 -4.79 2.78 9.40
N GLY A 101 -4.23 2.06 8.43
CA GLY A 101 -4.77 0.81 7.92
C GLY A 101 -4.61 0.71 6.40
N GLY A 102 -5.59 0.11 5.74
CA GLY A 102 -5.56 -0.10 4.31
C GLY A 102 -6.91 -0.39 3.67
N GLU A 103 -6.93 -0.36 2.35
CA GLU A 103 -8.15 -0.57 1.54
C GLU A 103 -7.87 -1.56 0.40
N ALA A 104 -8.82 -2.45 0.15
CA ALA A 104 -8.84 -3.26 -1.07
C ALA A 104 -9.56 -2.48 -2.18
N CYS A 105 -8.94 -2.41 -3.36
CA CYS A 105 -9.46 -1.65 -4.49
C CYS A 105 -9.99 -2.58 -5.59
N LEU A 106 -11.27 -2.39 -5.95
CA LEU A 106 -11.89 -3.03 -7.11
C LEU A 106 -12.34 -1.96 -8.10
N TRP A 107 -11.44 -1.60 -9.01
CA TRP A 107 -11.74 -0.69 -10.11
C TRP A 107 -12.56 -1.39 -11.21
N ALA A 108 -13.41 -0.62 -11.89
CA ALA A 108 -14.31 -1.07 -12.96
C ALA A 108 -13.72 -0.85 -14.36
#